data_AF-A0A965I960-F1
#
_entry.id   AF-A0A965I960-F1
#
_cell.length_a   1.000
_cell.length_b   1.000
_cell.length_c   1.000
_cell.angle_alpha   90.00
_cell.angle_beta   90.00
_cell.angle_gamma   90.00
#
_symmetry.space_group_name_H-M   'P 1'
#
loop_
_entity.id
_entity.type
_entity.pdbx_description
1 polymer ?
#
loop_
_entity_poly.entity_id
_entity_poly.type
_entity_poly.pdbx_seq_one_letter_code
_entity_poly.pdbx_strand_id
1 'polypeptide(L)'
;MSENYPLPQSAELLAQELDQHPDYKVLRRLTPKEFYSPAIAGQKLMKAVVLDTETTGLQVENDRVIELGMVVFEFDPLHGTIHRVLDVFDELEDPGFTIPSEITAINHITNQMVDGKKINDQKVEQLLSDVQVVIAHNASFDRPFVEERWPIFKEFNWACSIRDIDWKAEGFGSAKLEYLLSTQGIFYEAHRAETDCWALLELLHRLLPQSQQPALLSLMQTLNQAQTKLYAIGAPFDSKGLLKARNYRWAPEIKCWHKTIASETDLRAEFVWLRNKVYRSKRAVIELEKLGGQVRYSLRGGERTMVSLD
;
A
#
# COMPACT_ATOMS: atom_id res chain seq x y z
N MET A 1 18.00 -11.52 -10.47
CA MET A 1 18.17 -11.83 -11.91
C MET A 1 17.55 -13.19 -12.23
N SER A 2 16.30 -13.22 -12.69
CA SER A 2 15.69 -14.45 -13.19
C SER A 2 16.31 -14.79 -14.55
N GLU A 3 17.01 -15.92 -14.66
CA GLU A 3 17.43 -16.46 -15.95
C GLU A 3 16.18 -16.73 -16.81
N ASN A 4 16.05 -15.97 -17.89
CA ASN A 4 14.96 -16.09 -18.84
C ASN A 4 15.25 -17.31 -19.72
N TYR A 5 14.92 -18.52 -19.24
CA TYR A 5 15.04 -19.73 -20.06
C TYR A 5 13.93 -19.71 -21.12
N PRO A 6 14.23 -19.49 -22.41
CA PRO A 6 13.21 -19.56 -23.43
C PRO A 6 12.59 -20.96 -23.39
N LEU A 7 11.28 -21.02 -23.16
CA LEU A 7 10.54 -22.27 -23.26
C LEU A 7 10.74 -22.82 -24.68
N PRO A 8 10.99 -24.14 -24.84
CA PRO A 8 10.90 -24.76 -26.15
C PRO A 8 9.57 -24.36 -26.80
N GLN A 9 9.54 -24.04 -28.10
CA GLN A 9 8.31 -23.62 -28.79
C GLN A 9 7.15 -24.61 -28.56
N SER A 10 7.45 -25.90 -28.39
CA SER A 10 6.48 -26.92 -28.02
C SER A 10 5.82 -26.70 -26.67
N ALA A 11 6.56 -26.24 -25.66
CA ALA A 11 6.02 -25.98 -24.32
C ALA A 11 5.12 -24.74 -24.30
N GLU A 12 5.46 -23.68 -25.06
CA GLU A 12 4.62 -22.48 -25.17
C GLU A 12 3.29 -22.79 -25.90
N LEU A 13 3.32 -23.61 -26.95
CA LEU A 13 2.11 -24.05 -27.64
C LEU A 13 1.18 -24.85 -26.70
N LEU A 14 1.73 -25.78 -25.92
CA LEU A 14 0.94 -26.53 -24.93
C LEU A 14 0.35 -25.62 -23.84
N ALA A 15 1.11 -24.64 -23.38
CA ALA A 15 0.62 -23.67 -22.42
C ALA A 15 -0.55 -22.85 -22.99
N GLN A 16 -0.49 -22.44 -24.26
CA GLN A 16 -1.57 -21.72 -24.94
C GLN A 16 -2.81 -22.60 -25.16
N GLU A 17 -2.61 -23.88 -25.52
CA GLU A 17 -3.70 -24.84 -25.71
C GLU A 17 -4.45 -25.09 -24.40
N LEU A 18 -3.72 -25.29 -23.29
CA LEU A 18 -4.31 -25.44 -21.97
C LEU A 18 -5.04 -24.17 -21.53
N ASP A 19 -4.48 -22.98 -21.74
CA ASP A 19 -5.10 -21.72 -21.30
C ASP A 19 -6.40 -21.38 -22.05
N GLN A 20 -6.59 -21.92 -23.26
CA GLN A 20 -7.84 -21.78 -24.01
C GLN A 20 -8.94 -22.74 -23.54
N HIS A 21 -8.59 -23.79 -22.78
CA HIS A 21 -9.54 -24.79 -22.31
C HIS A 21 -10.21 -24.33 -21.01
N PRO A 22 -11.57 -24.40 -20.89
CA PRO A 22 -12.31 -23.78 -19.78
C PRO A 22 -12.00 -24.35 -18.38
N ASP A 23 -11.51 -25.59 -18.31
CA ASP A 23 -11.17 -26.26 -17.05
C ASP A 23 -9.74 -26.01 -16.56
N TYR A 24 -8.91 -25.31 -17.34
CA TYR A 24 -7.53 -25.01 -16.97
C TYR A 24 -7.33 -23.51 -16.83
N LYS A 25 -6.35 -23.15 -16.00
CA LYS A 25 -5.85 -21.79 -15.87
C LYS A 25 -4.34 -21.84 -15.81
N VAL A 26 -3.68 -21.32 -16.85
CA VAL A 26 -2.22 -21.35 -16.92
C VAL A 26 -1.68 -20.04 -16.37
N LEU A 27 -0.89 -20.12 -15.30
CA LEU A 27 -0.20 -18.95 -14.75
C LEU A 27 1.12 -18.73 -15.49
N ARG A 28 1.42 -17.47 -15.77
CA ARG A 28 2.68 -17.03 -16.39
C ARG A 28 3.58 -16.37 -15.35
N ARG A 29 4.88 -16.61 -15.45
CA ARG A 29 5.86 -15.99 -14.55
C ARG A 29 5.86 -14.48 -14.80
N LEU A 30 5.80 -13.69 -13.74
CA LEU A 30 6.01 -12.25 -13.82
C LEU A 30 7.35 -11.97 -14.49
N THR A 31 7.32 -11.16 -15.53
CA THR A 31 8.52 -10.69 -16.22
C THR A 31 8.55 -9.17 -16.08
N PRO A 32 9.56 -8.59 -15.44
CA PRO A 32 9.75 -7.14 -15.37
C PRO A 32 9.70 -6.49 -16.76
N LYS A 33 9.04 -5.33 -16.85
CA LYS A 33 8.88 -4.57 -18.09
C LYS A 33 9.30 -3.13 -17.87
N GLU A 34 10.18 -2.63 -18.73
CA GLU A 34 10.56 -1.22 -18.70
C GLU A 34 9.47 -0.32 -19.31
N PHE A 35 8.65 -0.85 -20.22
CA PHE A 35 7.63 -0.09 -20.96
C PHE A 35 6.26 -0.76 -20.87
N TYR A 36 5.25 0.03 -20.53
CA TYR A 36 3.86 -0.41 -20.34
C TYR A 36 2.91 0.23 -21.35
N SER A 37 3.04 1.52 -21.63
CA SER A 37 2.17 2.23 -22.58
C SER A 37 2.87 3.43 -23.21
N PRO A 38 2.67 3.68 -24.51
CA PRO A 38 3.27 4.83 -25.19
C PRO A 38 2.73 6.15 -24.62
N ALA A 39 3.60 7.14 -24.45
CA ALA A 39 3.20 8.50 -24.07
C ALA A 39 2.80 9.31 -25.30
N ILE A 40 1.81 10.19 -25.15
CA ILE A 40 1.38 11.11 -26.21
C ILE A 40 2.12 12.45 -26.04
N ALA A 41 2.53 13.08 -27.14
CA ALA A 41 3.20 14.37 -27.11
C ALA A 41 2.35 15.42 -26.37
N GLY A 42 2.96 16.11 -25.40
CA GLY A 42 2.30 17.12 -24.57
C GLY A 42 1.52 16.57 -23.37
N GLN A 43 1.45 15.26 -23.19
CA GLN A 43 0.86 14.64 -22.00
C GLN A 43 1.71 14.96 -20.77
N LYS A 44 1.07 15.48 -19.72
CA LYS A 44 1.74 15.75 -18.45
C LYS A 44 1.85 14.45 -17.65
N LEU A 45 3.06 13.96 -17.48
CA LEU A 45 3.36 12.79 -16.66
C LEU A 45 3.80 13.18 -15.27
N MET A 46 3.58 12.28 -14.32
CA MET A 46 4.04 12.35 -12.94
C MET A 46 4.89 11.13 -12.63
N LYS A 47 5.77 11.23 -11.62
CA LYS A 47 6.55 10.11 -11.10
C LYS A 47 5.95 9.60 -9.81
N ALA A 48 5.89 8.28 -9.70
CA ALA A 48 5.57 7.57 -8.48
C ALA A 48 6.67 6.55 -8.22
N VAL A 49 6.73 6.06 -6.98
CA VAL A 49 7.59 4.94 -6.62
C VAL A 49 6.76 3.85 -5.96
N VAL A 50 6.92 2.62 -6.45
CA VAL A 50 6.55 1.44 -5.65
C VAL A 50 7.72 1.12 -4.74
N LEU A 51 7.44 0.88 -3.47
CA LEU A 51 8.43 0.55 -2.45
C LEU A 51 7.96 -0.66 -1.64
N ASP A 52 8.91 -1.53 -1.32
CA ASP A 52 8.74 -2.67 -0.43
C ASP A 52 9.99 -2.82 0.46
N THR A 53 9.80 -3.38 1.66
CA THR A 53 10.89 -3.61 2.61
C THR A 53 10.86 -5.02 3.17
N GLU A 54 12.04 -5.64 3.24
CA GLU A 54 12.26 -6.78 4.13
C GLU A 54 12.89 -6.30 5.43
N THR A 55 12.44 -6.83 6.56
CA THR A 55 12.87 -6.38 7.89
C THR A 55 13.16 -7.57 8.80
N THR A 56 13.84 -7.33 9.92
CA THR A 56 14.12 -8.35 10.94
C THR A 56 12.92 -8.73 11.82
N GLY A 57 11.73 -8.18 11.56
CA GLY A 57 10.53 -8.44 12.37
C GLY A 57 9.35 -7.55 12.01
N LEU A 58 8.58 -7.09 13.00
CA LEU A 58 7.33 -6.33 12.79
C LEU A 58 7.27 -5.01 13.58
N GLN A 59 8.22 -4.76 14.48
CA GLN A 59 8.20 -3.64 15.41
C GLN A 59 9.33 -2.67 15.08
N VAL A 60 9.00 -1.48 14.61
CA VAL A 60 9.97 -0.45 14.20
C VAL A 60 10.97 -0.11 15.31
N GLU A 61 10.55 -0.19 16.57
CA GLU A 61 11.40 0.12 17.72
C GLU A 61 12.58 -0.87 17.85
N ASN A 62 12.34 -2.14 17.52
CA ASN A 62 13.27 -3.25 17.79
C ASN A 62 13.87 -3.86 16.53
N ASP A 63 13.18 -3.74 15.39
CA ASP A 63 13.53 -4.36 14.13
C ASP A 63 14.20 -3.39 13.17
N ARG A 64 14.88 -3.90 12.16
CA ARG A 64 15.62 -3.12 11.16
C ARG A 64 15.25 -3.54 9.76
N VAL A 65 15.28 -2.59 8.83
CA VAL A 65 15.25 -2.85 7.39
C VAL A 65 16.52 -3.62 7.02
N ILE A 66 16.37 -4.69 6.24
CA ILE A 66 17.47 -5.51 5.72
C ILE A 66 17.48 -5.60 4.19
N GLU A 67 16.40 -5.19 3.53
CA GLU A 67 16.32 -4.96 2.09
C GLU A 67 15.38 -3.78 1.81
N LEU A 68 15.75 -2.94 0.85
CA LEU A 68 14.88 -1.90 0.29
C LEU A 68 14.75 -2.10 -1.21
N GLY A 69 13.54 -2.40 -1.66
CA GLY A 69 13.16 -2.44 -3.06
C GLY A 69 12.44 -1.15 -3.44
N MET A 70 12.81 -0.53 -4.57
CA MET A 70 12.08 0.59 -5.14
C MET A 70 12.02 0.50 -6.66
N VAL A 71 10.85 0.73 -7.24
CA VAL A 71 10.66 0.89 -8.69
C VAL A 71 10.04 2.24 -8.96
N VAL A 72 10.82 3.14 -9.56
CA VAL A 72 10.38 4.49 -9.93
C VAL A 72 9.78 4.44 -11.34
N PHE A 73 8.58 4.98 -11.52
CA PHE A 73 7.87 4.91 -12.80
C PHE A 73 7.14 6.21 -13.13
N GLU A 74 6.90 6.43 -14.43
CA GLU A 74 6.07 7.52 -14.93
C GLU A 74 4.64 7.05 -15.18
N PHE A 75 3.67 7.90 -14.83
CA PHE A 75 2.26 7.66 -15.07
C PHE A 75 1.49 8.92 -15.45
N ASP A 76 0.34 8.73 -16.10
CA ASP A 76 -0.67 9.76 -16.33
C ASP A 76 -1.57 9.89 -15.09
N PRO A 77 -1.57 11.03 -14.38
CA PRO A 77 -2.41 11.20 -13.19
C PRO A 77 -3.91 11.27 -13.47
N LEU A 78 -4.32 11.57 -14.72
CA LEU A 78 -5.73 11.67 -15.10
C LEU A 78 -6.36 10.28 -15.33
N HIS A 79 -5.61 9.37 -15.96
CA HIS A 79 -6.10 8.07 -16.37
C HIS A 79 -5.48 6.90 -15.58
N GLY A 80 -4.46 7.16 -14.74
CA GLY A 80 -3.71 6.13 -14.03
C GLY A 80 -2.92 5.21 -14.95
N THR A 81 -2.63 5.63 -16.18
CA THR A 81 -1.87 4.84 -17.15
C THR A 81 -0.39 4.89 -16.80
N ILE A 82 0.20 3.72 -16.53
CA ILE A 82 1.64 3.56 -16.34
C ILE A 82 2.33 3.54 -17.70
N HIS A 83 3.37 4.34 -17.86
CA HIS A 83 4.08 4.50 -19.14
C HIS A 83 5.36 3.68 -19.17
N ARG A 84 6.30 3.99 -18.28
CA ARG A 84 7.61 3.34 -18.23
C ARG A 84 8.21 3.36 -16.83
N VAL A 85 9.08 2.41 -16.58
CA VAL A 85 10.00 2.42 -15.44
C VAL A 85 11.18 3.33 -15.76
N LEU A 86 11.60 4.10 -14.77
CA LEU A 86 12.69 5.06 -14.87
C LEU A 86 13.96 4.54 -14.23
N ASP A 87 13.83 3.92 -13.06
CA ASP A 87 14.95 3.44 -12.26
C ASP A 87 14.44 2.35 -11.31
N VAL A 88 15.35 1.45 -10.93
CA VAL A 88 15.09 0.32 -10.03
C VAL A 88 16.21 0.28 -9.02
N PHE A 89 15.84 0.10 -7.76
CA PHE A 89 16.75 0.05 -6.64
C PHE A 89 16.47 -1.21 -5.82
N ASP A 90 17.52 -1.97 -5.56
CA ASP A 90 17.50 -3.18 -4.73
C ASP A 90 18.82 -3.23 -3.96
N GLU A 91 18.78 -2.89 -2.68
CA GLU A 91 19.96 -2.94 -1.81
C GLU A 91 19.63 -3.58 -0.47
N LEU A 92 20.59 -4.36 0.02
CA LEU A 92 20.55 -5.02 1.32
C LEU A 92 21.26 -4.16 2.38
N GLU A 93 20.83 -4.28 3.63
CA GLU A 93 21.41 -3.58 4.78
C GLU A 93 21.74 -4.56 5.92
N ASP A 94 22.94 -4.43 6.47
CA ASP A 94 23.34 -5.13 7.70
C ASP A 94 22.57 -4.55 8.90
N PRO A 95 21.73 -5.35 9.59
CA PRO A 95 20.98 -4.87 10.75
C PRO A 95 21.88 -4.67 12.00
N GLY A 96 23.13 -5.13 11.97
CA GLY A 96 24.08 -5.06 13.08
C GLY A 96 23.86 -6.13 14.15
N PHE A 97 22.98 -7.10 13.89
CA PHE A 97 22.70 -8.25 14.76
C PHE A 97 22.23 -9.45 13.93
N THR A 98 22.17 -10.62 14.57
CA THR A 98 21.73 -11.85 13.88
C THR A 98 20.25 -11.79 13.50
N ILE A 99 19.96 -11.91 12.21
CA ILE A 99 18.59 -12.03 11.68
C ILE A 99 17.93 -13.29 12.30
N PRO A 100 16.73 -13.18 12.89
CA PRO A 100 16.01 -14.34 13.41
C PRO A 100 15.72 -15.37 12.32
N SER A 101 15.85 -16.66 12.65
CA SER A 101 15.73 -17.76 11.69
C SER A 101 14.36 -17.82 11.00
N GLU A 102 13.31 -17.44 11.72
CA GLU A 102 11.94 -17.34 11.25
C GLU A 102 11.76 -16.26 10.18
N ILE A 103 12.56 -15.19 10.21
CA ILE A 103 12.56 -14.14 9.19
C ILE A 103 13.28 -14.60 7.94
N THR A 104 14.48 -15.18 8.10
CA THR A 104 15.20 -15.80 6.99
C THR A 104 14.38 -16.91 6.32
N ALA A 105 13.51 -17.61 7.06
CA ALA A 105 12.61 -18.60 6.49
C ALA A 105 11.51 -17.99 5.59
N ILE A 106 11.17 -16.72 5.79
CA ILE A 106 10.16 -15.98 5.00
C ILE A 106 10.81 -15.35 3.78
N ASN A 107 11.85 -14.54 3.96
CA ASN A 107 12.43 -13.71 2.90
C ASN A 107 13.73 -14.24 2.30
N HIS A 108 14.23 -15.35 2.83
CA HIS A 108 15.44 -16.02 2.35
C HIS A 108 16.71 -15.16 2.45
N ILE A 109 16.67 -14.04 3.18
CA ILE A 109 17.83 -13.18 3.44
C ILE A 109 18.60 -13.77 4.62
N THR A 110 19.86 -14.11 4.36
CA THR A 110 20.76 -14.68 5.36
C THR A 110 21.70 -13.63 5.95
N ASN A 111 22.22 -13.88 7.15
CA ASN A 111 23.25 -13.03 7.77
C ASN A 111 24.46 -12.82 6.85
N GLN A 112 24.85 -13.82 6.06
CA GLN A 112 25.95 -13.71 5.10
C GLN A 112 25.64 -12.76 3.94
N MET A 113 24.38 -12.68 3.51
CA MET A 113 23.97 -11.81 2.41
C MET A 113 24.03 -10.34 2.78
N VAL A 114 23.79 -10.01 4.05
CA VAL A 114 23.74 -8.63 4.57
C VAL A 114 25.06 -8.17 5.20
N ASP A 115 25.97 -9.09 5.54
CA ASP A 115 27.22 -8.80 6.26
C ASP A 115 28.00 -7.61 5.66
N GLY A 116 28.14 -6.55 6.45
CA GLY A 116 28.85 -5.32 6.08
C GLY A 116 28.18 -4.46 5.00
N LYS A 117 26.96 -4.81 4.56
CA LYS A 117 26.23 -4.01 3.57
C LYS A 117 25.57 -2.80 4.20
N LYS A 118 25.48 -1.73 3.42
CA LYS A 118 24.79 -0.51 3.80
C LYS A 118 24.09 0.07 2.59
N ILE A 119 22.81 0.38 2.75
CA ILE A 119 22.02 1.04 1.72
C ILE A 119 22.57 2.45 1.46
N ASN A 120 22.67 2.82 0.19
CA ASN A 120 23.13 4.13 -0.24
C ASN A 120 22.05 5.20 -0.04
N ASP A 121 22.10 5.85 1.13
CA ASP A 121 21.17 6.92 1.52
C ASP A 121 21.04 8.03 0.46
N GLN A 122 22.15 8.44 -0.18
CA GLN A 122 22.12 9.48 -1.20
C GLN A 122 21.38 9.04 -2.47
N LYS A 123 21.53 7.77 -2.86
CA LYS A 123 20.81 7.22 -4.02
C LYS A 123 19.32 7.12 -3.74
N VAL A 124 18.91 6.75 -2.52
CA VAL A 124 17.50 6.76 -2.10
C VAL A 124 16.90 8.16 -2.24
N GLU A 125 17.56 9.19 -1.69
CA GLU A 125 17.08 10.58 -1.82
C GLU A 125 17.02 11.06 -3.28
N GLN A 126 18.02 10.70 -4.10
CA GLN A 126 18.03 11.04 -5.52
C GLN A 126 16.89 10.38 -6.30
N LEU A 127 16.57 9.12 -6.02
CA LEU A 127 15.47 8.39 -6.66
C LEU A 127 14.11 9.00 -6.33
N LEU A 128 13.98 9.56 -5.13
CA LEU A 128 12.77 10.24 -4.69
C LEU A 128 12.65 11.68 -5.23
N SER A 129 13.67 12.18 -5.94
CA SER A 129 13.58 13.49 -6.59
C SER A 129 12.45 13.52 -7.62
N ASP A 130 11.60 14.54 -7.51
CA ASP A 130 10.38 14.70 -8.32
C ASP A 130 9.38 13.55 -8.21
N VAL A 131 9.42 12.71 -7.18
CA VAL A 131 8.35 11.72 -6.91
C VAL A 131 7.17 12.43 -6.25
N GLN A 132 5.95 12.15 -6.71
CA GLN A 132 4.72 12.73 -6.13
C GLN A 132 4.12 11.83 -5.04
N VAL A 133 4.31 10.52 -5.15
CA VAL A 133 3.66 9.52 -4.29
C VAL A 133 4.53 8.27 -4.13
N VAL A 134 4.55 7.75 -2.91
CA VAL A 134 5.10 6.45 -2.55
C VAL A 134 3.96 5.45 -2.40
N ILE A 135 4.08 4.27 -3.00
CA ILE A 135 3.05 3.25 -3.04
C ILE A 135 3.63 1.94 -2.49
N ALA A 136 2.96 1.32 -1.53
CA ALA A 136 3.37 0.04 -0.97
C ALA A 136 2.19 -0.94 -0.83
N HIS A 137 2.47 -2.23 -0.91
CA HIS A 137 1.48 -3.28 -0.71
C HIS A 137 1.37 -3.62 0.78
N ASN A 138 0.59 -2.80 1.51
CA ASN A 138 0.52 -2.71 2.99
C ASN A 138 1.39 -1.58 3.56
N ALA A 139 1.26 -0.36 3.03
CA ALA A 139 2.04 0.80 3.49
C ALA A 139 2.05 1.06 5.00
N SER A 140 1.10 0.55 5.79
CA SER A 140 1.15 0.66 7.27
C SER A 140 2.27 -0.16 7.90
N PHE A 141 2.89 -1.07 7.15
CA PHE A 141 4.06 -1.83 7.53
C PHE A 141 5.34 -1.12 7.10
N ASP A 142 5.53 -0.88 5.80
CA ASP A 142 6.78 -0.33 5.24
C ASP A 142 7.04 1.10 5.70
N ARG A 143 6.00 1.95 5.67
CA ARG A 143 6.16 3.39 5.89
C ARG A 143 6.77 3.72 7.25
N PRO A 144 6.31 3.15 8.38
CA PRO A 144 6.97 3.34 9.66
C PRO A 144 8.46 3.01 9.67
N PHE A 145 8.87 1.89 9.06
CA PHE A 145 10.28 1.50 8.98
C PHE A 145 11.11 2.50 8.17
N VAL A 146 10.64 2.87 6.97
CA VAL A 146 11.41 3.77 6.12
C VAL A 146 11.38 5.22 6.60
N GLU A 147 10.32 5.69 7.26
CA GLU A 147 10.30 7.01 7.89
C GLU A 147 11.28 7.10 9.07
N GLU A 148 11.52 6.00 9.78
CA GLU A 148 12.52 5.92 10.85
C GLU A 148 13.94 5.89 10.26
N ARG A 149 14.19 5.05 9.26
CA ARG A 149 15.53 4.87 8.64
C ARG A 149 15.94 6.02 7.72
N TRP A 150 14.99 6.60 6.98
CA TRP A 150 15.18 7.72 6.05
C TRP A 150 14.07 8.78 6.23
N PRO A 151 14.32 9.83 7.03
CA PRO A 151 13.31 10.84 7.34
C PRO A 151 12.66 11.53 6.14
N ILE A 152 13.29 11.53 4.95
CA ILE A 152 12.74 12.12 3.73
C ILE A 152 11.37 11.51 3.35
N PHE A 153 11.12 10.23 3.66
CA PHE A 153 9.83 9.59 3.38
C PHE A 153 8.64 10.24 4.12
N LYS A 154 8.93 11.05 5.14
CA LYS A 154 7.93 11.80 5.91
C LYS A 154 7.24 12.90 5.11
N GLU A 155 7.86 13.34 4.01
CA GLU A 155 7.42 14.48 3.20
C GLU A 155 6.49 14.06 2.05
N PHE A 156 6.43 12.76 1.73
CA PHE A 156 5.67 12.27 0.60
C PHE A 156 4.22 11.94 0.94
N ASN A 157 3.38 12.00 -0.08
CA ASN A 157 2.09 11.32 -0.04
C ASN A 157 2.30 9.83 -0.15
N TRP A 158 1.58 9.06 0.66
CA TRP A 158 1.59 7.61 0.60
C TRP A 158 0.25 7.05 0.20
N ALA A 159 0.29 5.99 -0.60
CA ALA A 159 -0.86 5.17 -0.91
C ALA A 159 -0.58 3.70 -0.60
N CYS A 160 -1.64 2.96 -0.30
CA CYS A 160 -1.59 1.57 0.09
C CYS A 160 -2.51 0.77 -0.80
N SER A 161 -1.98 -0.14 -1.61
CA SER A 161 -2.84 -0.91 -2.51
C SER A 161 -3.85 -1.78 -1.78
N ILE A 162 -3.58 -2.22 -0.54
CA ILE A 162 -4.53 -3.01 0.27
C ILE A 162 -5.71 -2.15 0.76
N ARG A 163 -5.45 -0.87 1.11
CA ARG A 163 -6.43 -0.02 1.80
C ARG A 163 -7.11 0.99 0.88
N ASP A 164 -6.43 1.41 -0.18
CA ASP A 164 -6.88 2.45 -1.10
C ASP A 164 -7.60 1.89 -2.34
N ILE A 165 -7.67 0.56 -2.48
CA ILE A 165 -8.45 -0.13 -3.53
C ILE A 165 -9.47 -1.04 -2.84
N ASP A 166 -10.75 -0.92 -3.21
CA ASP A 166 -11.80 -1.81 -2.71
C ASP A 166 -11.81 -3.13 -3.51
N TRP A 167 -10.85 -3.99 -3.21
CA TRP A 167 -10.70 -5.30 -3.86
C TRP A 167 -11.97 -6.16 -3.80
N LYS A 168 -12.78 -6.01 -2.74
CA LYS A 168 -14.02 -6.76 -2.60
C LYS A 168 -15.07 -6.26 -3.59
N ALA A 169 -15.20 -4.94 -3.74
CA ALA A 169 -16.07 -4.35 -4.76
C ALA A 169 -15.64 -4.76 -6.17
N GLU A 170 -14.34 -5.01 -6.37
CA GLU A 170 -13.77 -5.52 -7.62
C GLU A 170 -13.87 -7.05 -7.81
N GLY A 171 -14.53 -7.75 -6.89
CA GLY A 171 -14.81 -9.19 -6.98
C GLY A 171 -13.71 -10.11 -6.41
N PHE A 172 -12.70 -9.57 -5.75
CA PHE A 172 -11.63 -10.36 -5.13
C PHE A 172 -11.95 -10.72 -3.68
N GLY A 173 -11.70 -11.99 -3.31
CA GLY A 173 -11.90 -12.49 -1.94
C GLY A 173 -10.75 -12.19 -0.97
N SER A 174 -9.61 -11.71 -1.46
CA SER A 174 -8.41 -11.41 -0.68
C SER A 174 -7.63 -10.29 -1.35
N ALA A 175 -6.94 -9.49 -0.53
CA ALA A 175 -6.07 -8.40 -0.99
C ALA A 175 -4.59 -8.80 -1.00
N LYS A 176 -4.23 -10.06 -0.73
CA LYS A 176 -2.82 -10.52 -0.78
C LYS A 176 -2.28 -10.40 -2.22
N LEU A 177 -1.09 -9.83 -2.40
CA LEU A 177 -0.50 -9.56 -3.71
C LEU A 177 -0.43 -10.80 -4.61
N GLU A 178 0.09 -11.92 -4.10
CA GLU A 178 0.13 -13.20 -4.82
C GLU A 178 -1.25 -13.71 -5.25
N TYR A 179 -2.27 -13.54 -4.40
CA TYR A 179 -3.63 -13.92 -4.74
C TYR A 179 -4.19 -13.03 -5.87
N LEU A 180 -3.97 -11.71 -5.78
CA LEU A 180 -4.44 -10.76 -6.78
C LEU A 180 -3.79 -10.99 -8.16
N LEU A 181 -2.51 -11.34 -8.20
CA LEU A 181 -1.82 -11.65 -9.46
C LEU A 181 -2.16 -13.05 -10.00
N SER A 182 -2.24 -14.07 -9.14
CA SER A 182 -2.58 -15.44 -9.59
C SER A 182 -4.01 -15.54 -10.11
N THR A 183 -4.95 -14.80 -9.52
CA THR A 183 -6.30 -14.65 -10.08
C THR A 183 -6.30 -13.96 -11.45
N GLN A 184 -5.22 -13.28 -11.82
CA GLN A 184 -5.05 -12.59 -13.10
C GLN A 184 -4.01 -13.27 -14.02
N GLY A 185 -3.68 -14.53 -13.75
CA GLY A 185 -2.82 -15.34 -14.62
C GLY A 185 -1.32 -15.15 -14.40
N ILE A 186 -0.89 -14.54 -13.29
CA ILE A 186 0.52 -14.28 -12.99
C ILE A 186 0.97 -14.97 -11.70
N PHE A 187 2.16 -15.56 -11.70
CA PHE A 187 2.86 -15.99 -10.49
C PHE A 187 4.26 -15.38 -10.42
N TYR A 188 4.82 -15.28 -9.22
CA TYR A 188 6.18 -14.81 -8.95
C TYR A 188 6.67 -15.43 -7.63
N GLU A 189 7.93 -15.23 -7.30
CA GLU A 189 8.51 -15.65 -6.02
C GLU A 189 8.50 -14.44 -5.08
N ALA A 190 7.61 -14.47 -4.08
CA ALA A 190 7.43 -13.38 -3.13
C ALA A 190 8.56 -13.30 -2.09
N HIS A 191 8.53 -12.24 -1.28
CA HIS A 191 9.45 -12.00 -0.16
C HIS A 191 10.89 -11.65 -0.58
N ARG A 192 11.00 -10.96 -1.71
CA ARG A 192 12.16 -10.17 -2.10
C ARG A 192 11.66 -8.82 -2.54
N ALA A 193 12.19 -7.76 -1.94
CA ALA A 193 11.59 -6.43 -2.03
C ALA A 193 11.47 -5.92 -3.47
N GLU A 194 12.50 -6.11 -4.31
CA GLU A 194 12.44 -5.75 -5.73
C GLU A 194 11.33 -6.52 -6.48
N THR A 195 11.21 -7.83 -6.23
CA THR A 195 10.23 -8.68 -6.92
C THR A 195 8.80 -8.28 -6.53
N ASP A 196 8.56 -7.99 -5.26
CA ASP A 196 7.27 -7.54 -4.75
C ASP A 196 6.92 -6.15 -5.30
N CYS A 197 7.93 -5.28 -5.52
CA CYS A 197 7.73 -4.00 -6.21
C CYS A 197 7.27 -4.19 -7.66
N TRP A 198 7.93 -5.07 -8.42
CA TRP A 198 7.53 -5.40 -9.79
C TRP A 198 6.13 -6.02 -9.85
N ALA A 199 5.82 -6.91 -8.90
CA ALA A 199 4.52 -7.54 -8.78
C ALA A 199 3.42 -6.50 -8.53
N LEU A 200 3.65 -5.57 -7.60
CA LEU A 200 2.71 -4.49 -7.33
C LEU A 200 2.58 -3.55 -8.54
N LEU A 201 3.66 -3.21 -9.23
CA LEU A 201 3.59 -2.35 -10.43
C LEU A 201 2.75 -2.99 -11.55
N GLU A 202 2.95 -4.28 -11.83
CA GLU A 202 2.14 -5.03 -12.80
C GLU A 202 0.67 -5.10 -12.37
N LEU A 203 0.39 -5.28 -11.07
CA LEU A 203 -0.98 -5.23 -10.55
C LEU A 203 -1.62 -3.85 -10.77
N LEU A 204 -0.88 -2.77 -10.50
CA LEU A 204 -1.36 -1.38 -10.63
C LEU A 204 -1.65 -0.98 -12.08
N HIS A 205 -0.91 -1.55 -13.04
CA HIS A 205 -1.14 -1.34 -14.47
C HIS A 205 -2.45 -1.97 -14.97
N ARG A 206 -2.90 -3.06 -14.34
CA ARG A 206 -4.05 -3.85 -14.82
C ARG A 206 -5.39 -3.15 -14.61
N LEU A 207 -6.33 -3.44 -15.49
CA LEU A 207 -7.71 -3.01 -15.35
C LEU A 207 -8.41 -3.82 -14.26
N LEU A 208 -9.10 -3.12 -13.38
CA LEU A 208 -9.94 -3.73 -12.37
C LEU A 208 -11.18 -4.37 -13.01
N PRO A 209 -11.60 -5.58 -12.60
CA PRO A 209 -12.65 -6.34 -13.29
C PRO A 209 -14.02 -5.67 -13.32
N GLN A 210 -14.42 -4.94 -12.27
CA GLN A 210 -15.77 -4.36 -12.21
C GLN A 210 -15.77 -2.92 -12.68
N SER A 211 -14.83 -2.09 -12.19
CA SER A 211 -14.76 -0.68 -12.56
C SER A 211 -14.14 -0.40 -13.93
N GLN A 212 -13.46 -1.39 -14.54
CA GLN A 212 -12.86 -1.29 -15.89
C GLN A 212 -11.86 -0.11 -16.03
N GLN A 213 -11.20 0.25 -14.94
CA GLN A 213 -10.15 1.28 -14.90
C GLN A 213 -8.84 0.70 -14.34
N PRO A 214 -7.67 1.31 -14.63
CA PRO A 214 -6.42 0.87 -14.03
C PRO A 214 -6.48 0.87 -12.50
N ALA A 215 -5.92 -0.15 -11.86
CA ALA A 215 -5.85 -0.24 -10.41
C ALA A 215 -5.13 0.98 -9.80
N LEU A 216 -4.11 1.52 -10.49
CA LEU A 216 -3.47 2.78 -10.11
C LEU A 216 -4.46 3.95 -10.05
N LEU A 217 -5.40 4.05 -11.01
CA LEU A 217 -6.38 5.15 -11.02
C LEU A 217 -7.30 5.08 -9.79
N SER A 218 -7.81 3.88 -9.46
CA SER A 218 -8.63 3.67 -8.26
C SER A 218 -7.88 4.08 -6.99
N LEU A 219 -6.62 3.68 -6.88
CA LEU A 219 -5.76 4.03 -5.75
C LEU A 219 -5.50 5.54 -5.66
N MET A 220 -5.24 6.21 -6.78
CA MET A 220 -5.06 7.68 -6.84
C MET A 220 -6.36 8.44 -6.48
N GLN A 221 -7.52 7.94 -6.90
CA GLN A 221 -8.81 8.52 -6.53
C GLN A 221 -9.01 8.50 -5.01
N THR A 222 -8.74 7.37 -4.36
CA THR A 222 -8.79 7.28 -2.89
C THR A 222 -7.72 8.14 -2.24
N LEU A 223 -6.52 8.22 -2.84
CA LEU A 223 -5.44 9.05 -2.31
C LEU A 223 -5.82 10.53 -2.23
N ASN A 224 -6.50 11.01 -3.28
CA ASN A 224 -6.93 12.40 -3.43
C ASN A 224 -8.23 12.71 -2.67
N GLN A 225 -8.89 11.71 -2.10
CA GLN A 225 -10.09 11.92 -1.30
C GLN A 225 -9.73 12.36 0.12
N ALA A 226 -10.30 13.48 0.56
CA ALA A 226 -10.14 13.95 1.92
C ALA A 226 -10.76 12.95 2.91
N GLN A 227 -9.98 12.52 3.90
CA GLN A 227 -10.43 11.63 4.96
C GLN A 227 -10.27 12.29 6.33
N THR A 228 -11.23 12.05 7.21
CA THR A 228 -11.20 12.50 8.60
C THR A 228 -11.42 11.31 9.51
N LYS A 229 -10.55 11.14 10.50
CA LYS A 229 -10.77 10.19 11.58
C LYS A 229 -11.50 10.90 12.71
N LEU A 230 -12.69 10.40 13.01
CA LEU A 230 -13.53 10.88 14.10
C LEU A 230 -13.31 10.00 15.31
N TYR A 231 -13.03 10.61 16.46
CA TYR A 231 -12.95 9.98 17.77
C TYR A 231 -14.16 10.36 18.64
N ALA A 232 -14.92 9.35 19.06
CA ALA A 232 -16.09 9.51 19.93
C ALA A 232 -15.66 9.55 21.40
N ILE A 233 -15.08 10.68 21.82
CA ILE A 233 -14.53 10.90 23.16
C ILE A 233 -15.62 10.74 24.23
N GLY A 234 -15.35 9.92 25.24
CA GLY A 234 -16.27 9.73 26.36
C GLY A 234 -17.59 9.05 25.99
N ALA A 235 -17.65 8.35 24.85
CA ALA A 235 -18.83 7.57 24.46
C ALA A 235 -19.28 6.63 25.60
N PRO A 236 -20.57 6.64 26.00
CA PRO A 236 -21.06 5.81 27.10
C PRO A 236 -20.78 4.32 26.87
N PHE A 237 -20.46 3.57 27.94
CA PHE A 237 -20.10 2.15 27.83
C PHE A 237 -21.16 1.30 27.13
N ASP A 238 -22.45 1.58 27.39
CA ASP A 238 -23.59 0.87 26.81
C ASP A 238 -23.83 1.20 25.32
N SER A 239 -23.16 2.21 24.76
CA SER A 239 -23.23 2.57 23.33
C SER A 239 -22.33 1.71 22.42
N LYS A 240 -21.50 0.81 22.99
CA LYS A 240 -20.59 -0.07 22.26
C LYS A 240 -21.26 -0.83 21.11
N GLY A 241 -22.48 -1.34 21.32
CA GLY A 241 -23.23 -2.07 20.29
C GLY A 241 -23.55 -1.19 19.08
N LEU A 242 -24.01 0.04 19.33
CA LEU A 242 -24.36 1.02 18.29
C LEU A 242 -23.13 1.44 17.48
N LEU A 243 -22.02 1.71 18.17
CA LEU A 243 -20.76 2.12 17.55
C LEU A 243 -20.19 1.00 16.67
N LYS A 244 -20.16 -0.25 17.17
CA LYS A 244 -19.73 -1.41 16.37
C LYS A 244 -20.59 -1.63 15.14
N ALA A 245 -21.92 -1.57 15.28
CA ALA A 245 -22.84 -1.73 14.16
C ALA A 245 -22.67 -0.66 13.07
N ARG A 246 -22.05 0.47 13.42
CA ARG A 246 -21.76 1.59 12.50
C ARG A 246 -20.29 1.66 12.06
N ASN A 247 -19.55 0.57 12.24
CA ASN A 247 -18.16 0.37 11.84
C ASN A 247 -17.13 1.23 12.61
N TYR A 248 -17.45 1.64 13.84
CA TYR A 248 -16.42 2.17 14.74
C TYR A 248 -15.52 1.03 15.23
N ARG A 249 -14.25 1.36 15.42
CA ARG A 249 -13.24 0.49 16.02
C ARG A 249 -12.82 1.04 17.37
N TRP A 250 -12.52 0.13 18.29
CA TRP A 250 -12.03 0.50 19.62
C TRP A 250 -10.50 0.61 19.57
N ALA A 251 -9.97 1.76 19.96
CA ALA A 251 -8.56 2.03 20.15
C ALA A 251 -8.24 1.88 21.65
N PRO A 252 -7.67 0.74 22.11
CA PRO A 252 -7.38 0.50 23.52
C PRO A 252 -6.34 1.47 24.11
N GLU A 253 -5.39 1.94 23.30
CA GLU A 253 -4.30 2.83 23.66
C GLU A 253 -4.79 4.20 24.16
N ILE A 254 -5.83 4.74 23.53
CA ILE A 254 -6.48 5.99 23.92
C ILE A 254 -7.87 5.77 24.54
N LYS A 255 -8.26 4.51 24.71
CA LYS A 255 -9.58 4.08 25.23
C LYS A 255 -10.75 4.82 24.56
N CYS A 256 -10.73 4.86 23.23
CA CYS A 256 -11.73 5.61 22.45
C CYS A 256 -12.24 4.83 21.25
N TRP A 257 -13.51 5.06 20.89
CA TRP A 257 -14.05 4.60 19.60
C TRP A 257 -13.69 5.57 18.49
N HIS A 258 -13.33 5.05 17.33
CA HIS A 258 -13.05 5.88 16.17
C HIS A 258 -13.57 5.29 14.86
N LYS A 259 -13.76 6.16 13.86
CA LYS A 259 -14.15 5.80 12.49
C LYS A 259 -13.54 6.79 11.50
N THR A 260 -13.11 6.29 10.35
CA THR A 260 -12.66 7.14 9.23
C THR A 260 -13.84 7.44 8.30
N ILE A 261 -13.97 8.69 7.89
CA ILE A 261 -15.07 9.21 7.07
C ILE A 261 -14.45 10.02 5.92
N ALA A 262 -14.92 9.77 4.70
CA ALA A 262 -14.29 10.27 3.48
C ALA A 262 -15.09 11.37 2.76
N SER A 263 -16.18 11.86 3.37
CA SER A 263 -16.95 12.99 2.84
C SER A 263 -17.44 13.92 3.96
N GLU A 264 -17.49 15.21 3.68
CA GLU A 264 -17.98 16.20 4.65
C GLU A 264 -19.48 16.01 4.95
N THR A 265 -20.27 15.60 3.94
CA THR A 265 -21.68 15.27 4.11
C THR A 265 -21.89 14.13 5.10
N ASP A 266 -21.13 13.03 4.95
CA ASP A 266 -21.20 11.90 5.87
C ASP A 266 -20.70 12.28 7.26
N LEU A 267 -19.67 13.13 7.34
CA LEU A 267 -19.15 13.62 8.61
C LEU A 267 -20.22 14.40 9.40
N ARG A 268 -20.94 15.31 8.73
CA ARG A 268 -22.05 16.06 9.33
C ARG A 268 -23.20 15.13 9.73
N ALA A 269 -23.56 14.16 8.89
CA ALA A 269 -24.57 13.17 9.23
C ALA A 269 -24.16 12.33 10.45
N GLU A 270 -22.88 12.02 10.58
CA GLU A 270 -22.32 11.29 11.70
C GLU A 270 -22.37 12.09 13.01
N PHE A 271 -22.12 13.40 12.97
CA PHE A 271 -22.27 14.28 14.15
C PHE A 271 -23.68 14.24 14.71
N VAL A 272 -24.68 14.36 13.84
CA VAL A 272 -26.10 14.29 14.22
C VAL A 272 -26.43 12.91 14.83
N TRP A 273 -25.92 11.83 14.23
CA TRP A 273 -26.16 10.48 14.74
C TRP A 273 -25.50 10.26 16.11
N LEU A 274 -24.24 10.65 16.28
CA LEU A 274 -23.53 10.52 17.56
C LEU A 274 -24.24 11.28 18.66
N ARG A 275 -24.60 12.55 18.41
CA ARG A 275 -25.35 13.37 19.37
C ARG A 275 -26.61 12.66 19.82
N ASN A 276 -27.43 12.19 18.88
CA ASN A 276 -28.76 11.67 19.20
C ASN A 276 -28.75 10.23 19.74
N LYS A 277 -27.89 9.36 19.20
CA LYS A 277 -27.91 7.92 19.50
C LYS A 277 -26.86 7.49 20.52
N VAL A 278 -25.69 8.13 20.53
CA VAL A 278 -24.58 7.77 21.42
C VAL A 278 -24.60 8.65 22.68
N TYR A 279 -24.63 9.97 22.50
CA TYR A 279 -24.59 10.94 23.62
C TYR A 279 -25.97 11.34 24.16
N ARG A 280 -27.07 10.80 23.60
CA ARG A 280 -28.45 11.00 24.07
C ARG A 280 -28.84 12.48 24.17
N SER A 281 -28.42 13.27 23.18
CA SER A 281 -28.65 14.71 23.07
C SER A 281 -28.07 15.54 24.21
N LYS A 282 -27.18 14.96 25.03
CA LYS A 282 -26.34 15.70 25.98
C LYS A 282 -25.19 16.34 25.22
N ARG A 283 -24.69 17.47 25.74
CA ARG A 283 -23.48 18.11 25.25
C ARG A 283 -22.32 17.13 25.30
N ALA A 284 -21.63 16.97 24.19
CA ALA A 284 -20.46 16.10 24.06
C ALA A 284 -19.38 16.80 23.23
N VAL A 285 -18.15 16.35 23.39
CA VAL A 285 -17.03 16.79 22.54
C VAL A 285 -16.54 15.57 21.78
N ILE A 286 -16.25 15.76 20.50
CA ILE A 286 -15.56 14.77 19.67
C ILE A 286 -14.23 15.36 19.19
N GLU A 287 -13.30 14.50 18.85
CA GLU A 287 -12.03 14.89 18.24
C GLU A 287 -12.01 14.45 16.78
N LEU A 288 -11.52 15.32 15.90
CA LEU A 288 -11.35 15.07 14.47
C LEU A 288 -9.88 15.18 14.12
N GLU A 289 -9.37 14.20 13.39
CA GLU A 289 -8.01 14.18 12.86
C GLU A 289 -8.04 14.13 11.34
N LYS A 290 -7.40 15.10 10.69
CA LYS A 290 -7.29 15.13 9.22
C LYS A 290 -6.30 14.06 8.76
N LEU A 291 -6.72 13.20 7.85
CA LEU A 291 -5.92 12.12 7.29
C LEU A 291 -5.56 12.41 5.82
N GLY A 292 -4.51 13.20 5.61
CA GLY A 292 -3.92 13.42 4.28
C GLY A 292 -2.93 12.31 3.87
N GLY A 293 -2.48 12.30 2.61
CA GLY A 293 -1.48 11.33 2.11
C GLY A 293 -0.17 11.35 2.90
N GLN A 294 0.24 12.53 3.38
CA GLN A 294 1.41 12.71 4.25
C GLN A 294 1.24 12.18 5.68
N VAL A 295 0.03 11.81 6.10
CA VAL A 295 -0.22 11.23 7.44
C VAL A 295 -0.58 9.75 7.31
N ARG A 296 -1.23 9.36 6.22
CA ARG A 296 -2.15 8.23 6.20
C ARG A 296 -1.64 6.83 6.51
N TYR A 297 -0.38 6.47 6.54
CA TYR A 297 0.02 5.12 6.96
C TYR A 297 1.21 5.18 7.91
N SER A 298 1.41 6.36 8.51
CA SER A 298 2.50 6.67 9.42
C SER A 298 2.07 6.38 10.87
N LEU A 299 3.05 6.23 11.74
CA LEU A 299 2.85 6.30 13.19
C LEU A 299 2.57 7.75 13.67
N ARG A 300 2.83 8.75 12.82
CA ARG A 300 2.55 10.16 13.09
C ARG A 300 1.07 10.46 12.95
N GLY A 301 0.57 11.29 13.87
CA GLY A 301 -0.81 11.79 13.83
C GLY A 301 -0.98 12.95 12.85
N GLY A 302 -2.23 13.16 12.44
CA GLY A 302 -2.63 14.33 11.68
C GLY A 302 -2.95 15.54 12.57
N GLU A 303 -3.33 16.65 11.94
CA GLU A 303 -3.86 17.81 12.67
C GLU A 303 -5.17 17.42 13.36
N ARG A 304 -5.24 17.67 14.68
CA ARG A 304 -6.41 17.34 15.51
C ARG A 304 -7.17 18.59 15.94
N THR A 305 -8.49 18.49 15.90
CA THR A 305 -9.40 19.56 16.30
C THR A 305 -10.54 19.02 17.15
N MET A 306 -10.92 19.77 18.18
CA MET A 306 -12.06 19.43 19.04
C MET A 306 -13.32 20.11 18.53
N VAL A 307 -14.43 19.37 18.49
CA VAL A 307 -15.74 19.85 18.03
C VAL A 307 -16.80 19.57 19.08
N SER A 308 -17.56 20.60 19.45
CA SER A 308 -18.73 20.46 20.35
C SER A 308 -19.91 19.92 19.56
N LEU A 309 -20.55 18.88 20.09
CA LEU A 309 -21.85 18.41 19.65
C LEU A 309 -22.91 19.04 20.57
N ASP A 310 -23.35 20.24 20.19
CA ASP A 310 -24.41 20.98 20.87
C ASP A 310 -25.80 20.60 20.36
#